data_AF-A0A3D9JR98-F1
#
_entry.id   AF-A0A3D9JR98-F1
#
_cell.length_a   1.000
_cell.length_b   1.000
_cell.length_c   1.000
_cell.angle_alpha   90.00
_cell.angle_beta   90.00
_cell.angle_gamma   90.00
#
_symmetry.space_group_name_H-M   'P 1'
#
loop_
_entity.id
_entity.type
_entity.pdbx_description
1 polymer ?
#
loop_
_entity_poly.entity_id
_entity_poly.type
_entity_poly.pdbx_seq_one_letter_code
_entity_poly.pdbx_strand_id
1 'polypeptide(L)'
;MLTAILPSGKIISAIEYDEQKHGYELYCIDANCKAPVVFVGRNERTKAYFKTVGRDKGTKHTTNCGFYQPLDVAGAVEKIGEYQSAVLEAEGVPKKIIRLSLSRLDPEYESVERAPRETKEKPDTENLGLKDKRETPDVIGSLTSIVKLLTSVEPDILASIYFSVAGRKIPMSMVVMGPQKAHETVWADEALRINYFVYGRVIAVRQLEKVTYLELEGKEAPVTLVIFKDYYKHFDDDKFNLYMNKKVLVYGQLRKNDYGGKKKTEIIIKTSKYITILKKKEIENVEQ
;
A
#
# COMPACT_ATOMS: atom_id res chain seq x y z
N MET A 1 -14.87 -8.67 -2.50
CA MET A 1 -14.37 -8.79 -1.11
C MET A 1 -14.07 -10.25 -0.86
N LEU A 2 -12.89 -10.59 -0.34
CA LEU A 2 -12.54 -11.95 0.08
C LEU A 2 -12.81 -12.21 1.56
N THR A 3 -13.21 -11.18 2.31
CA THR A 3 -13.52 -11.29 3.75
C THR A 3 -14.85 -10.64 4.10
N ALA A 4 -15.46 -11.09 5.19
CA ALA A 4 -16.68 -10.56 5.77
C ALA A 4 -16.63 -10.65 7.32
N ILE A 5 -17.49 -9.88 8.00
CA ILE A 5 -17.70 -9.95 9.45
C ILE A 5 -18.95 -10.80 9.74
N LEU A 6 -18.81 -11.74 10.68
CA LEU A 6 -19.92 -12.50 11.27
C LEU A 6 -20.65 -11.67 12.33
N PRO A 7 -21.87 -12.05 12.77
CA PRO A 7 -22.61 -11.33 13.80
C PRO A 7 -21.86 -11.31 15.15
N SER A 8 -20.99 -12.30 15.38
CA SER A 8 -20.06 -12.35 16.52
C SER A 8 -18.95 -11.29 16.48
N GLY A 9 -18.78 -10.57 15.37
CA GLY A 9 -17.68 -9.65 15.12
C GLY A 9 -16.42 -10.31 14.55
N LYS A 10 -16.37 -11.65 14.46
CA LYS A 10 -15.22 -12.37 13.89
C LYS A 10 -15.16 -12.17 12.37
N ILE A 11 -13.97 -11.88 11.85
CA ILE A 11 -13.72 -11.85 10.41
C ILE A 11 -13.55 -13.27 9.88
N ILE A 12 -14.16 -13.56 8.74
CA ILE A 12 -14.03 -14.83 8.03
C ILE A 12 -13.62 -14.61 6.58
N SER A 13 -12.80 -15.52 6.05
CA SER A 13 -12.44 -15.54 4.62
C SER A 13 -13.49 -16.29 3.80
N ALA A 14 -13.62 -15.95 2.52
CA ALA A 14 -14.51 -16.65 1.60
C ALA A 14 -14.09 -18.11 1.35
N ILE A 15 -12.86 -18.50 1.72
CA ILE A 15 -12.39 -19.88 1.58
C ILE A 15 -12.85 -20.73 2.76
N GLU A 16 -12.85 -20.16 3.95
CA GLU A 16 -13.25 -20.86 5.19
C GLU A 16 -14.74 -20.79 5.48
N TYR A 17 -15.47 -19.94 4.76
CA TYR A 17 -16.90 -19.77 4.99
C TYR A 17 -17.67 -21.06 4.70
N ASP A 18 -18.52 -21.40 5.65
CA ASP A 18 -19.37 -22.59 5.69
C ASP A 18 -20.72 -22.14 6.24
N GLU A 19 -21.75 -22.25 5.41
CA GLU A 19 -23.10 -21.76 5.71
C GLU A 19 -23.73 -22.43 6.93
N GLN A 20 -23.48 -23.73 7.14
CA GLN A 20 -24.04 -24.48 8.27
C GLN A 20 -23.39 -24.08 9.58
N LYS A 21 -22.10 -23.73 9.56
CA LYS A 21 -21.34 -23.34 10.76
C LYS A 21 -21.47 -21.86 11.09
N HIS A 22 -21.51 -21.01 10.08
CA HIS A 22 -21.37 -19.56 10.24
C HIS A 22 -22.69 -18.80 10.06
N GLY A 23 -23.71 -19.45 9.49
CA GLY A 23 -25.00 -18.82 9.21
C GLY A 23 -24.94 -17.83 8.04
N TYR A 24 -26.08 -17.20 7.75
CA TYR A 24 -26.28 -16.35 6.56
C TYR A 24 -26.01 -14.86 6.80
N GLU A 25 -25.98 -14.44 8.07
CA GLU A 25 -25.82 -13.04 8.43
C GLU A 25 -24.36 -12.63 8.33
N LEU A 26 -24.00 -11.99 7.23
CA LEU A 26 -22.65 -11.53 6.94
C LEU A 26 -22.66 -10.04 6.68
N TYR A 27 -21.61 -9.35 7.12
CA TYR A 27 -21.48 -7.90 6.96
C TYR A 27 -20.15 -7.51 6.33
N CYS A 28 -20.13 -6.37 5.65
CA CYS A 28 -18.90 -5.75 5.15
C CYS A 28 -17.92 -5.48 6.31
N ILE A 29 -16.62 -5.73 6.08
CA ILE A 29 -15.58 -5.53 7.09
C ILE A 29 -15.32 -4.05 7.43
N ASP A 30 -15.75 -3.13 6.57
CA ASP A 30 -15.56 -1.70 6.79
C ASP A 30 -16.49 -1.23 7.91
N ALA A 31 -15.91 -0.71 8.99
CA ALA A 31 -16.62 -0.23 10.17
C ALA A 31 -17.63 0.88 9.87
N ASN A 32 -17.39 1.70 8.85
CA ASN A 32 -18.28 2.77 8.40
C ASN A 32 -19.37 2.29 7.42
N CYS A 33 -19.32 1.02 7.01
CA CYS A 33 -20.28 0.43 6.08
C CYS A 33 -21.19 -0.57 6.78
N LYS A 34 -20.64 -1.67 7.29
CA LYS A 34 -21.38 -2.82 7.86
C LYS A 34 -22.60 -3.26 7.04
N ALA A 35 -22.61 -3.02 5.73
CA ALA A 35 -23.72 -3.42 4.87
C ALA A 35 -23.81 -4.95 4.82
N PRO A 36 -25.02 -5.54 4.77
CA PRO A 36 -25.19 -6.97 4.59
C PRO A 36 -24.54 -7.46 3.28
N VAL A 37 -23.82 -8.57 3.36
CA VAL A 37 -23.18 -9.22 2.22
C VAL A 37 -23.67 -10.65 2.07
N VAL A 38 -23.55 -11.19 0.87
CA VAL A 38 -23.86 -12.58 0.56
C VAL A 38 -22.59 -13.28 0.07
N PHE A 39 -22.49 -14.55 0.41
CA PHE A 39 -21.46 -15.43 -0.10
C PHE A 39 -21.76 -15.83 -1.55
N VAL A 40 -20.73 -15.75 -2.39
CA VAL A 40 -20.76 -16.27 -3.76
C VAL A 40 -19.71 -17.37 -3.83
N GLY A 41 -20.18 -18.61 -4.02
CA GLY A 41 -19.32 -19.78 -4.12
C GLY A 41 -18.35 -19.71 -5.31
N ARG A 42 -17.27 -20.49 -5.20
CA ARG A 42 -16.31 -20.67 -6.30
C ARG A 42 -17.00 -21.28 -7.52
N ASN A 43 -16.61 -20.83 -8.71
CA ASN A 43 -16.97 -21.46 -9.98
C ASN A 43 -15.73 -21.57 -10.89
N GLU A 44 -15.93 -21.98 -12.15
CA GLU A 44 -14.88 -22.13 -13.17
C GLU A 44 -14.19 -20.82 -13.60
N ARG A 45 -14.67 -19.65 -13.17
CA ARG A 45 -14.15 -18.34 -13.57
C ARG A 45 -13.76 -17.44 -12.40
N THR A 46 -14.32 -17.67 -11.22
CA THR A 46 -14.14 -16.81 -10.05
C THR A 46 -13.91 -17.64 -8.80
N LYS A 47 -12.95 -17.19 -7.97
CA LYS A 47 -12.80 -17.66 -6.59
C LYS A 47 -14.05 -17.30 -5.78
N ALA A 48 -14.24 -17.94 -4.64
CA ALA A 48 -15.31 -17.56 -3.73
C ALA A 48 -15.08 -16.13 -3.20
N TYR A 49 -16.16 -15.37 -3.03
CA TYR A 49 -16.09 -13.97 -2.57
C TYR A 49 -17.41 -13.54 -1.92
N PHE A 50 -17.36 -12.42 -1.21
CA PHE A 50 -18.53 -11.74 -0.69
C PHE A 50 -18.85 -10.50 -1.52
N LYS A 51 -20.15 -10.25 -1.71
CA LYS A 51 -20.68 -9.04 -2.34
C LYS A 51 -21.95 -8.58 -1.66
N THR A 52 -22.28 -7.31 -1.83
CA THR A 52 -23.59 -6.79 -1.42
C THR A 52 -24.71 -7.28 -2.34
N VAL A 53 -25.94 -7.34 -1.83
CA VAL A 53 -27.14 -7.68 -2.65
C VAL A 53 -27.63 -6.50 -3.49
N GLY A 54 -27.31 -5.27 -3.09
CA GLY A 54 -27.43 -4.07 -3.92
C GLY A 54 -28.85 -3.67 -4.35
N ARG A 55 -29.90 -4.28 -3.79
CA ARG A 55 -31.31 -3.97 -4.13
C ARG A 55 -31.74 -2.62 -3.56
N ASP A 56 -31.46 -2.40 -2.28
CA ASP A 56 -31.89 -1.20 -1.56
C ASP A 56 -30.69 -0.40 -1.02
N LYS A 57 -30.90 0.88 -0.68
CA LYS A 57 -29.87 1.76 -0.12
C LYS A 57 -29.18 1.16 1.12
N GLY A 58 -29.93 0.48 1.98
CA GLY A 58 -29.39 -0.18 3.19
C GLY A 58 -28.57 -1.45 2.92
N THR A 59 -28.53 -1.92 1.66
CA THR A 59 -27.81 -3.13 1.25
C THR A 59 -26.66 -2.84 0.30
N LYS A 60 -26.46 -1.58 -0.11
CA LYS A 60 -25.31 -1.13 -0.92
C LYS A 60 -24.17 -0.71 0.01
N HIS A 61 -22.96 -0.72 -0.52
CA HIS A 61 -21.84 -0.07 0.16
C HIS A 61 -22.13 1.43 0.29
N THR A 62 -21.79 2.02 1.43
CA THR A 62 -21.85 3.46 1.65
C THR A 62 -20.69 4.14 0.90
N THR A 63 -20.81 5.43 0.57
CA THR A 63 -19.76 6.16 -0.18
C THR A 63 -18.41 6.20 0.53
N ASN A 64 -18.41 6.04 1.86
CA ASN A 64 -17.20 6.03 2.69
C ASN A 64 -16.62 4.61 2.87
N CYS A 65 -17.25 3.60 2.27
CA CYS A 65 -16.80 2.23 2.32
C CYS A 65 -15.59 2.01 1.41
N GLY A 66 -14.55 1.33 1.92
CA GLY A 66 -13.37 0.94 1.15
C GLY A 66 -13.65 0.02 -0.05
N PHE A 67 -14.86 -0.54 -0.12
CA PHE A 67 -15.32 -1.42 -1.21
C PHE A 67 -16.38 -0.78 -2.11
N TYR A 68 -16.73 0.49 -1.88
CA TYR A 68 -17.72 1.21 -2.70
C TYR A 68 -17.21 1.43 -4.13
N GLN A 69 -15.95 1.83 -4.25
CA GLN A 69 -15.30 2.10 -5.53
C GLN A 69 -13.79 1.81 -5.45
N PRO A 70 -13.09 1.64 -6.59
CA PRO A 70 -11.64 1.45 -6.60
C PRO A 70 -10.91 2.62 -5.92
N LEU A 71 -10.11 2.30 -4.90
CA LEU A 71 -9.39 3.30 -4.12
C LEU A 71 -8.27 3.98 -4.95
N ASP A 72 -7.96 5.22 -4.57
CA ASP A 72 -6.68 5.84 -4.89
C ASP A 72 -5.62 5.40 -3.85
N VAL A 73 -4.38 5.83 -4.01
CA VAL A 73 -3.30 5.48 -3.08
C VAL A 73 -3.61 5.94 -1.65
N ALA A 74 -4.24 7.10 -1.49
CA ALA A 74 -4.57 7.66 -0.17
C ALA A 74 -5.59 6.77 0.55
N GLY A 75 -6.72 6.51 -0.11
CA GLY A 75 -7.77 5.66 0.44
C GLY A 75 -7.29 4.23 0.68
N ALA A 76 -6.43 3.68 -0.18
CA ALA A 76 -5.84 2.36 0.04
C ALA A 76 -4.99 2.32 1.31
N VAL A 77 -4.10 3.30 1.52
CA VAL A 77 -3.25 3.36 2.71
C VAL A 77 -4.06 3.51 3.99
N GLU A 78 -5.09 4.35 3.99
CA GLU A 78 -6.01 4.52 5.12
C GLU A 78 -6.74 3.21 5.45
N LYS A 79 -7.38 2.59 4.46
CA LYS A 79 -8.13 1.34 4.67
C LYS A 79 -7.25 0.15 5.06
N ILE A 80 -6.02 0.06 4.56
CA ILE A 80 -5.06 -0.94 5.02
C ILE A 80 -4.77 -0.75 6.53
N GLY A 81 -4.57 0.50 6.96
CA GLY A 81 -4.36 0.83 8.37
C GLY A 81 -5.54 0.44 9.27
N GLU A 82 -6.77 0.61 8.78
CA GLU A 82 -7.99 0.21 9.50
C GLU A 82 -8.14 -1.31 9.60
N TYR A 83 -7.85 -2.05 8.53
CA TYR A 83 -8.24 -3.46 8.43
C TYR A 83 -7.16 -4.46 8.85
N GLN A 84 -5.89 -4.10 8.68
CA GLN A 84 -4.81 -5.08 8.68
C GLN A 84 -4.69 -5.87 9.98
N SER A 85 -4.83 -5.26 11.17
CA SER A 85 -4.74 -6.01 12.43
C SER A 85 -5.81 -7.10 12.51
N ALA A 86 -7.08 -6.74 12.29
CA ALA A 86 -8.19 -7.68 12.36
C ALA A 86 -8.11 -8.77 11.28
N VAL A 87 -7.69 -8.42 10.06
CA VAL A 87 -7.51 -9.37 8.95
C VAL A 87 -6.37 -10.35 9.21
N LEU A 88 -5.29 -9.92 9.88
CA LEU A 88 -4.12 -10.78 10.17
C LEU A 88 -4.33 -11.72 11.36
N GLU A 89 -5.20 -11.33 12.29
CA GLU A 89 -5.64 -12.12 13.44
C GLU A 89 -6.75 -13.12 13.07
N ALA A 90 -7.49 -12.85 11.98
CA ALA A 90 -8.55 -13.72 11.50
C ALA A 90 -8.02 -15.09 11.06
N GLU A 91 -8.66 -16.15 11.57
CA GLU A 91 -8.34 -17.52 11.20
C GLU A 91 -8.70 -17.80 9.74
N GLY A 92 -7.79 -18.49 9.06
CA GLY A 92 -7.93 -18.92 7.66
C GLY A 92 -8.09 -17.80 6.63
N VAL A 93 -7.70 -16.57 6.98
CA VAL A 93 -7.35 -15.55 5.98
C VAL A 93 -5.94 -15.84 5.45
N PRO A 94 -5.77 -16.09 4.14
CA PRO A 94 -4.45 -16.37 3.57
C PRO A 94 -3.55 -15.14 3.65
N LYS A 95 -2.41 -15.29 4.33
CA LYS A 95 -1.37 -14.27 4.45
C LYS A 95 -0.53 -14.27 3.18
N LYS A 96 -0.45 -13.13 2.50
CA LYS A 96 0.37 -13.02 1.28
C LYS A 96 1.72 -12.38 1.59
N ILE A 97 2.80 -12.96 1.10
CA ILE A 97 4.16 -12.42 1.27
C ILE A 97 4.62 -11.86 -0.06
N ILE A 98 4.98 -10.58 -0.08
CA ILE A 98 5.56 -9.90 -1.24
C ILE A 98 6.99 -9.50 -0.92
N ARG A 99 7.95 -9.91 -1.74
CA ARG A 99 9.35 -9.53 -1.56
C ARG A 99 9.63 -8.13 -2.11
N LEU A 100 10.22 -7.25 -1.31
CA LEU A 100 10.72 -5.97 -1.80
C LEU A 100 12.15 -6.10 -2.32
N SER A 101 12.38 -5.68 -3.56
CA SER A 101 13.68 -5.78 -4.25
C SER A 101 14.04 -4.46 -4.93
N LEU A 102 14.09 -3.39 -4.14
CA LEU A 102 14.29 -2.01 -4.61
C LEU A 102 15.74 -1.52 -4.48
N SER A 103 16.68 -2.38 -4.07
CA SER A 103 18.09 -2.01 -3.92
C SER A 103 18.70 -1.43 -5.20
N ARG A 104 18.25 -1.92 -6.36
CA ARG A 104 18.66 -1.43 -7.70
C ARG A 104 18.20 0.00 -8.01
N LEU A 105 17.34 0.58 -7.17
CA LEU A 105 16.99 1.99 -7.31
C LEU A 105 18.09 2.90 -6.77
N ASP A 106 18.90 2.45 -5.82
CA ASP A 106 19.98 3.29 -5.27
C ASP A 106 21.09 3.46 -6.32
N PRO A 107 21.45 4.69 -6.71
CA PRO A 107 22.54 4.91 -7.67
C PRO A 107 23.90 4.45 -7.16
N GLU A 108 24.06 4.27 -5.85
CA GLU A 108 25.29 3.78 -5.21
C GLU A 108 25.26 2.25 -5.02
N TYR A 109 24.21 1.55 -5.47
CA TYR A 109 24.13 0.10 -5.36
C TYR A 109 25.05 -0.59 -6.37
N GLU A 110 26.13 -1.18 -5.88
CA GLU A 110 26.96 -2.10 -6.65
C GLU A 110 26.29 -3.48 -6.73
N SER A 111 25.99 -3.92 -7.95
CA SER A 111 25.51 -5.29 -8.14
C SER A 111 26.64 -6.26 -7.86
N VAL A 112 26.52 -7.05 -6.81
CA VAL A 112 27.34 -8.26 -6.66
C VAL A 112 27.00 -9.19 -7.82
N GLU A 113 27.95 -9.44 -8.72
CA GLU A 113 27.83 -10.49 -9.73
C GLU A 113 27.57 -11.81 -9.02
N ARG A 114 26.33 -12.28 -9.12
CA ARG A 114 25.99 -13.64 -8.70
C ARG A 114 26.14 -14.51 -9.92
N ALA A 115 26.91 -15.59 -9.78
CA ALA A 115 26.93 -16.67 -10.75
C ALA A 115 25.48 -16.98 -11.19
N PRO A 116 25.23 -17.18 -12.50
CA PRO A 116 23.89 -17.45 -12.99
C PRO A 116 23.29 -18.59 -12.18
N ARG A 117 22.21 -18.30 -11.45
CA ARG A 117 21.43 -19.35 -10.81
C ARG A 117 20.82 -20.15 -11.94
N GLU A 118 21.15 -21.44 -11.99
CA GLU A 118 20.37 -22.41 -12.74
C GLU A 118 18.90 -22.17 -12.43
N THR A 119 18.13 -21.90 -13.48
CA THR A 119 16.68 -21.79 -13.44
C THR A 119 16.16 -23.16 -12.99
N LYS A 120 16.00 -23.37 -11.68
CA LYS A 120 15.25 -24.52 -11.20
C LYS A 120 13.83 -24.36 -11.73
N GLU A 121 13.45 -25.31 -12.57
CA GLU A 121 12.08 -25.50 -13.03
C GLU A 121 11.14 -25.38 -11.84
N LYS A 122 10.10 -24.56 -12.00
CA LYS A 122 9.03 -24.47 -11.01
C LYS A 122 8.43 -25.88 -10.87
N PRO A 123 8.15 -26.36 -9.65
CA PRO A 123 7.32 -27.54 -9.50
C PRO A 123 5.97 -27.24 -10.15
N ASP A 124 5.49 -28.14 -11.01
CA ASP A 124 4.12 -28.14 -11.50
C ASP A 124 3.17 -28.35 -10.31
N THR A 125 2.80 -27.26 -9.66
CA THR A 125 1.53 -27.21 -8.94
C THR A 125 0.48 -26.99 -10.00
N GLU A 126 -0.39 -27.99 -10.22
CA GLU A 126 -1.64 -27.88 -10.96
C GLU A 126 -2.44 -26.69 -10.42
N ASN A 127 -2.18 -25.51 -10.97
CA ASN A 127 -3.06 -24.37 -10.82
C ASN A 127 -4.13 -24.53 -11.88
N LEU A 128 -5.31 -24.97 -11.47
CA LEU A 128 -6.55 -24.68 -12.18
C LEU A 128 -6.58 -23.15 -12.41
N GLY A 129 -6.16 -22.76 -13.60
CA GLY A 129 -5.90 -21.40 -14.03
C GLY A 129 -7.18 -20.58 -14.10
N LEU A 130 -7.67 -20.14 -12.94
CA LEU A 130 -8.62 -19.05 -12.84
C LEU A 130 -7.84 -17.75 -13.07
N LYS A 131 -7.86 -17.24 -14.30
CA LYS A 131 -7.26 -15.95 -14.67
C LYS A 131 -7.96 -14.82 -13.93
N ASP A 132 -7.46 -14.46 -12.77
CA ASP A 132 -7.86 -13.22 -12.10
C ASP A 132 -6.95 -12.07 -12.57
N LYS A 133 -7.53 -11.02 -13.15
CA LYS A 133 -6.79 -9.82 -13.58
C LYS A 133 -6.19 -9.02 -12.42
N ARG A 134 -6.40 -9.45 -11.16
CA ARG A 134 -6.01 -8.77 -9.92
C ARG A 134 -4.98 -9.57 -9.11
N GLU A 135 -4.04 -10.22 -9.79
CA GLU A 135 -2.95 -10.90 -9.12
C GLU A 135 -2.00 -9.89 -8.44
N THR A 136 -1.91 -10.04 -7.13
CA THR A 136 -0.88 -9.44 -6.30
C THR A 136 0.50 -10.01 -6.71
N PRO A 137 1.55 -9.19 -6.91
CA PRO A 137 2.84 -9.69 -7.36
C PRO A 137 3.62 -10.40 -6.24
N ASP A 138 4.49 -11.35 -6.59
CA ASP A 138 5.39 -11.98 -5.61
C ASP A 138 6.59 -11.10 -5.25
N VAL A 139 7.00 -10.21 -6.17
CA VAL A 139 8.15 -9.32 -6.02
C VAL A 139 7.81 -7.92 -6.50
N ILE A 140 8.23 -6.91 -5.74
CA ILE A 140 8.12 -5.50 -6.13
C ILE A 140 9.52 -4.88 -6.21
N GLY A 141 9.86 -4.40 -7.41
CA GLY A 141 11.14 -3.76 -7.73
C GLY A 141 11.03 -2.29 -8.15
N SER A 142 9.84 -1.69 -8.10
CA SER A 142 9.63 -0.27 -8.46
C SER A 142 8.50 0.36 -7.66
N LEU A 143 8.50 1.70 -7.54
CA LEU A 143 7.40 2.43 -6.93
C LEU A 143 6.11 2.31 -7.75
N THR A 144 6.21 2.27 -9.09
CA THR A 144 5.05 2.07 -9.97
C THR A 144 4.32 0.75 -9.68
N SER A 145 5.05 -0.31 -9.37
CA SER A 145 4.46 -1.60 -8.95
C SER A 145 3.71 -1.49 -7.62
N ILE A 146 4.20 -0.69 -6.65
CA ILE A 146 3.48 -0.40 -5.40
C ILE A 146 2.21 0.37 -5.68
N VAL A 147 2.26 1.41 -6.52
CA VAL A 147 1.08 2.19 -6.90
C VAL A 147 0.04 1.30 -7.58
N LYS A 148 0.46 0.41 -8.49
CA LYS A 148 -0.43 -0.55 -9.14
C LYS A 148 -1.06 -1.50 -8.14
N LEU A 149 -0.28 -2.04 -7.20
CA LEU A 149 -0.79 -2.89 -6.12
C LEU A 149 -1.88 -2.16 -5.32
N LEU A 150 -1.59 -0.96 -4.82
CA LEU A 150 -2.50 -0.16 -4.01
C LEU A 150 -3.81 0.24 -4.72
N THR A 151 -3.78 0.37 -6.05
CA THR A 151 -4.91 0.92 -6.83
C THR A 151 -5.71 -0.13 -7.60
N SER A 152 -5.21 -1.37 -7.68
CA SER A 152 -5.81 -2.46 -8.48
C SER A 152 -6.34 -3.62 -7.64
N VAL A 153 -6.10 -3.60 -6.33
CA VAL A 153 -6.41 -4.70 -5.42
C VAL A 153 -7.35 -4.22 -4.31
N GLU A 154 -8.26 -5.08 -3.87
CA GLU A 154 -9.23 -4.77 -2.83
C GLU A 154 -8.56 -4.60 -1.47
N PRO A 155 -9.07 -3.71 -0.60
CA PRO A 155 -8.37 -3.34 0.63
C PRO A 155 -8.22 -4.48 1.64
N ASP A 156 -9.10 -5.49 1.66
CA ASP A 156 -8.93 -6.68 2.49
C ASP A 156 -7.78 -7.59 2.02
N ILE A 157 -7.58 -7.69 0.71
CA ILE A 157 -6.40 -8.37 0.14
C ILE A 157 -5.15 -7.58 0.49
N LEU A 158 -5.17 -6.25 0.38
CA LEU A 158 -4.03 -5.41 0.78
C LEU A 158 -3.71 -5.57 2.28
N ALA A 159 -4.75 -5.66 3.11
CA ALA A 159 -4.66 -5.91 4.54
C ALA A 159 -4.06 -7.29 4.89
N SER A 160 -4.10 -8.29 4.01
CA SER A 160 -3.46 -9.59 4.24
C SER A 160 -1.98 -9.68 3.82
N ILE A 161 -1.41 -8.58 3.29
CA ILE A 161 -0.04 -8.55 2.76
C ILE A 161 1.00 -8.26 3.85
N TYR A 162 2.05 -9.08 3.84
CA TYR A 162 3.35 -8.81 4.44
C TYR A 162 4.39 -8.50 3.37
N PHE A 163 5.22 -7.50 3.63
CA PHE A 163 6.46 -7.32 2.89
C PHE A 163 7.60 -8.12 3.51
N SER A 164 8.33 -8.84 2.67
CA SER A 164 9.60 -9.44 3.04
C SER A 164 10.74 -8.46 2.75
N VAL A 165 11.35 -7.94 3.82
CA VAL A 165 12.46 -6.97 3.77
C VAL A 165 13.59 -7.48 4.66
N ALA A 166 14.78 -7.70 4.07
CA ALA A 166 15.94 -8.22 4.78
C ALA A 166 15.65 -9.50 5.62
N GLY A 167 14.81 -10.40 5.10
CA GLY A 167 14.41 -11.65 5.76
C GLY A 167 13.30 -11.50 6.81
N ARG A 168 12.85 -10.28 7.14
CA ARG A 168 11.74 -10.03 8.05
C ARG A 168 10.43 -9.90 7.28
N LYS A 169 9.35 -10.45 7.82
CA LYS A 169 7.99 -10.27 7.32
C LYS A 169 7.34 -9.13 8.10
N ILE A 170 6.98 -8.06 7.43
CA ILE A 170 6.47 -6.83 8.05
C ILE A 170 5.10 -6.53 7.44
N PRO A 171 4.05 -6.31 8.25
CA PRO A 171 2.73 -5.92 7.74
C PRO A 171 2.82 -4.70 6.82
N MET A 172 2.05 -4.70 5.71
CA MET A 172 2.04 -3.63 4.72
C MET A 172 1.79 -2.23 5.31
N SER A 173 0.88 -2.11 6.29
CA SER A 173 0.51 -0.87 6.99
C SER A 173 1.69 -0.24 7.75
N MET A 174 2.65 -1.06 8.18
CA MET A 174 3.85 -0.58 8.87
C MET A 174 4.93 -0.09 7.90
N VAL A 175 4.81 -0.36 6.60
CA VAL A 175 5.81 0.01 5.59
C VAL A 175 5.29 1.10 4.66
N VAL A 176 3.99 1.10 4.35
CA VAL A 176 3.33 2.09 3.49
C VAL A 176 2.42 2.97 4.33
N MET A 177 2.71 4.27 4.39
CA MET A 177 2.07 5.18 5.33
C MET A 177 2.00 6.62 4.82
N GLY A 178 1.19 7.45 5.50
CA GLY A 178 1.15 8.89 5.30
C GLY A 178 2.24 9.62 6.10
N PRO A 179 2.42 10.95 5.89
CA PRO A 179 3.53 11.71 6.48
C PRO A 179 3.42 11.82 8.00
N GLN A 180 2.20 11.98 8.53
CA GLN A 180 1.95 12.05 9.98
C GLN A 180 2.37 10.75 10.67
N LYS A 181 1.93 9.59 10.16
CA LYS A 181 2.29 8.29 10.74
C LYS A 181 3.80 8.00 10.61
N ALA A 182 4.43 8.42 9.52
CA ALA A 182 5.88 8.34 9.36
C ALA A 182 6.63 9.17 10.41
N HIS A 183 6.14 10.38 10.69
CA HIS A 183 6.68 11.23 11.75
C HIS A 183 6.53 10.57 13.12
N GLU A 184 5.32 10.15 13.48
CA GLU A 184 5.05 9.47 14.75
C GLU A 184 5.94 8.23 14.94
N THR A 185 6.03 7.38 13.92
CA THR A 185 6.81 6.13 13.97
C THR A 185 8.30 6.39 14.23
N VAL A 186 8.89 7.40 13.58
CA VAL A 186 10.31 7.71 13.81
C VAL A 186 10.52 8.38 15.15
N TRP A 187 9.61 9.26 15.60
CA TRP A 187 9.76 10.01 16.84
C TRP A 187 9.39 9.23 18.10
N ALA A 188 8.61 8.16 17.96
CA ALA A 188 8.35 7.16 18.99
C ALA A 188 9.44 6.08 19.10
N ASP A 189 10.51 6.17 18.29
CA ASP A 189 11.58 5.15 18.23
C ASP A 189 11.09 3.75 17.81
N GLU A 190 9.98 3.69 17.07
CA GLU A 190 9.38 2.47 16.52
C GLU A 190 9.85 2.16 15.09
N ALA A 191 10.55 3.11 14.46
CA ALA A 191 11.05 2.95 13.10
C ALA A 191 12.13 1.85 13.01
N LEU A 192 11.79 0.78 12.31
CA LEU A 192 12.73 -0.23 11.83
C LEU A 192 13.76 0.37 10.86
N ARG A 193 14.97 -0.17 10.85
CA ARG A 193 16.06 0.18 9.92
C ARG A 193 15.82 -0.40 8.51
N ILE A 194 14.75 0.06 7.87
CA ILE A 194 14.33 -0.28 6.52
C ILE A 194 13.97 0.99 5.74
N ASN A 195 13.72 0.84 4.44
CA ASN A 195 13.07 1.88 3.66
C ASN A 195 11.54 1.73 3.76
N TYR A 196 10.86 2.87 3.78
CA TYR A 196 9.41 3.01 3.86
C TYR A 196 8.87 3.60 2.56
N PHE A 197 7.57 3.40 2.33
CA PHE A 197 6.83 4.13 1.32
C PHE A 197 5.98 5.20 1.98
N VAL A 198 6.30 6.47 1.73
CA VAL A 198 5.54 7.61 2.26
C VAL A 198 4.74 8.23 1.14
N TYR A 199 3.41 8.13 1.24
CA TYR A 199 2.48 8.84 0.37
C TYR A 199 2.21 10.23 0.95
N GLY A 200 2.23 11.28 0.13
CA GLY A 200 1.87 12.63 0.57
C GLY A 200 1.71 13.60 -0.58
N ARG A 201 1.31 14.83 -0.27
CA ARG A 201 1.27 15.94 -1.23
C ARG A 201 2.45 16.88 -0.95
N VAL A 202 3.18 17.27 -1.98
CA VAL A 202 4.25 18.28 -1.82
C VAL A 202 3.60 19.66 -1.71
N ILE A 203 3.85 20.36 -0.60
CA ILE A 203 3.29 21.68 -0.30
C ILE A 203 4.30 22.81 -0.39
N ALA A 204 5.60 22.50 -0.37
CA ALA A 204 6.65 23.49 -0.58
C ALA A 204 7.86 22.85 -1.27
N VAL A 205 8.50 23.64 -2.13
CA VAL A 205 9.79 23.32 -2.74
C VAL A 205 10.74 24.46 -2.42
N ARG A 206 11.88 24.14 -1.80
CA ARG A 206 12.93 25.12 -1.48
C ARG A 206 14.24 24.64 -2.04
N GLN A 207 14.72 25.33 -3.06
CA GLN A 207 15.99 25.04 -3.70
C GLN A 207 17.05 26.00 -3.16
N LEU A 208 18.09 25.44 -2.56
CA LEU A 208 19.30 26.15 -2.15
C LEU A 208 20.47 25.71 -3.04
N GLU A 209 21.61 26.39 -2.91
CA GLU A 209 22.80 26.12 -3.73
C GLU A 209 23.28 24.66 -3.68
N LYS A 210 23.18 24.02 -2.50
CA LYS A 210 23.73 22.68 -2.24
C LYS A 210 22.67 21.61 -1.95
N VAL A 211 21.41 22.00 -1.79
CA VAL A 211 20.34 21.10 -1.35
C VAL A 211 18.98 21.60 -1.80
N THR A 212 18.09 20.66 -2.14
CA THR A 212 16.68 20.93 -2.38
C THR A 212 15.83 20.20 -1.35
N TYR A 213 14.85 20.92 -0.81
CA TYR A 213 13.86 20.40 0.14
C TYR A 213 12.49 20.35 -0.52
N LEU A 214 11.80 19.22 -0.41
CA LEU A 214 10.38 19.07 -0.74
C LEU A 214 9.62 18.74 0.53
N GLU A 215 8.75 19.64 0.99
CA GLU A 215 7.96 19.43 2.22
C GLU A 215 6.64 18.73 1.85
N LEU A 216 6.37 17.58 2.49
CA LEU A 216 5.08 16.89 2.38
C LEU A 216 4.07 17.46 3.38
N GLU A 217 2.82 17.53 2.96
CA GLU A 217 1.67 17.91 3.78
C GLU A 217 1.57 17.00 5.01
N GLY A 218 1.57 17.61 6.20
CA GLY A 218 1.41 16.95 7.49
C GLY A 218 0.66 17.88 8.45
N LYS A 219 -0.05 17.33 9.43
CA LYS A 219 -0.84 18.13 10.38
C LYS A 219 0.08 18.88 11.34
N GLU A 220 0.95 18.15 12.04
CA GLU A 220 1.76 18.70 13.13
C GLU A 220 3.23 18.88 12.74
N ALA A 221 3.77 17.99 11.90
CA ALA A 221 5.13 18.07 11.40
C ALA A 221 5.23 17.53 9.97
N PRO A 222 5.79 18.30 9.01
CA PRO A 222 5.98 17.82 7.65
C PRO A 222 7.12 16.79 7.60
N VAL A 223 6.93 15.75 6.79
CA VAL A 223 8.05 14.93 6.31
C VAL A 223 8.73 15.72 5.20
N THR A 224 10.05 15.90 5.29
CA THR A 224 10.84 16.66 4.31
C THR A 224 11.69 15.70 3.48
N LEU A 225 11.60 15.81 2.17
CA LEU A 225 12.48 15.11 1.24
C LEU A 225 13.71 15.97 1.01
N VAL A 226 14.89 15.40 1.19
CA VAL A 226 16.17 16.08 1.08
C VAL A 226 16.94 15.53 -0.11
N ILE A 227 17.27 16.39 -1.06
CA ILE A 227 18.04 16.03 -2.25
C ILE A 227 19.33 16.87 -2.25
N PHE A 228 20.47 16.21 -2.09
CA PHE A 228 21.77 16.89 -2.14
C PHE A 228 22.20 17.15 -3.59
N LYS A 229 22.95 18.24 -3.81
CA LYS A 229 23.48 18.63 -5.13
C LYS A 229 24.21 17.50 -5.86
N ASP A 230 24.96 16.68 -5.13
CA ASP A 230 25.70 15.54 -5.69
C ASP A 230 24.80 14.50 -6.38
N TYR A 231 23.52 14.48 -6.02
CA TYR A 231 22.50 13.60 -6.60
C TYR A 231 21.68 14.24 -7.72
N TYR A 232 21.82 15.54 -8.00
CA TYR A 232 21.01 16.23 -9.03
C TYR A 232 21.18 15.60 -10.42
N LYS A 233 22.38 15.07 -10.72
CA LYS A 233 22.67 14.30 -11.95
C LYS A 233 21.79 13.06 -12.17
N HIS A 234 21.07 12.59 -11.15
CA HIS A 234 20.14 11.45 -11.22
C HIS A 234 18.67 11.86 -11.33
N PHE A 235 18.41 13.13 -11.65
CA PHE A 235 17.09 13.68 -11.90
C PHE A 235 17.04 14.25 -13.33
N ASP A 236 15.89 14.08 -13.97
CA ASP A 236 15.62 14.64 -15.29
C ASP A 236 15.30 16.13 -15.12
N ASP A 237 16.33 16.97 -15.24
CA ASP A 237 16.40 18.42 -14.95
C ASP A 237 16.23 18.82 -13.47
N ASP A 238 16.87 19.92 -13.07
CA ASP A 238 16.73 20.61 -11.76
C ASP A 238 15.32 21.20 -11.52
N LYS A 239 14.32 20.76 -12.29
CA LYS A 239 12.92 21.23 -12.23
C LYS A 239 12.18 20.64 -11.04
N PHE A 240 12.76 20.66 -9.84
CA PHE A 240 12.12 20.17 -8.62
C PHE A 240 10.77 20.85 -8.33
N ASN A 241 10.57 22.06 -8.87
CA ASN A 241 9.26 22.75 -8.87
C ASN A 241 8.13 21.95 -9.52
N LEU A 242 8.42 20.97 -10.39
CA LEU A 242 7.42 20.07 -10.98
C LEU A 242 6.67 19.24 -9.92
N TYR A 243 7.30 18.99 -8.77
CA TYR A 243 6.70 18.25 -7.68
C TYR A 243 5.71 19.09 -6.88
N MET A 244 5.78 20.43 -6.96
CA MET A 244 4.92 21.33 -6.21
C MET A 244 3.43 21.01 -6.44
N ASN A 245 2.66 20.90 -5.37
CA ASN A 245 1.24 20.52 -5.37
C ASN A 245 0.91 19.14 -5.94
N LYS A 246 1.90 18.30 -6.24
CA LYS A 246 1.66 16.93 -6.70
C LYS A 246 1.50 15.98 -5.52
N LYS A 247 0.58 15.02 -5.67
CA LYS A 247 0.55 13.82 -4.85
C LYS A 247 1.70 12.91 -5.29
N VAL A 248 2.49 12.43 -4.35
CA VAL A 248 3.67 11.60 -4.59
C VAL A 248 3.66 10.37 -3.69
N LEU A 249 4.29 9.30 -4.16
CA LEU A 249 4.75 8.19 -3.32
C LEU A 249 6.27 8.22 -3.31
N VAL A 250 6.86 8.17 -2.12
CA VAL A 250 8.29 8.33 -1.89
C VAL A 250 8.83 7.05 -1.26
N TYR A 251 10.04 6.64 -1.63
CA TYR A 251 10.73 5.51 -1.05
C TYR A 251 12.04 5.94 -0.40
N GLY A 252 12.25 5.58 0.87
CA GLY A 252 13.51 5.83 1.56
C GLY A 252 13.45 5.59 3.06
N GLN A 253 14.58 5.75 3.75
CA GLN A 253 14.66 5.62 5.20
C GLN A 253 14.16 6.88 5.89
N LEU A 254 13.41 6.70 6.97
CA LEU A 254 12.99 7.79 7.85
C LEU A 254 14.16 8.19 8.78
N ARG A 255 14.37 9.49 8.95
CA ARG A 255 15.40 10.04 9.85
C ARG A 255 14.81 11.13 10.75
N LYS A 256 15.28 11.19 12.00
CA LYS A 256 15.02 12.34 12.90
C LYS A 256 15.89 13.51 12.48
N ASN A 257 15.32 14.71 12.51
CA ASN A 257 16.06 15.97 12.50
C ASN A 257 15.45 16.90 13.57
N ASP A 258 16.23 17.28 14.57
CA ASP A 258 15.84 18.18 15.67
C ASP A 258 16.48 19.58 15.56
N TYR A 259 17.02 19.94 14.40
CA TYR A 259 17.69 21.21 14.21
C TYR A 259 16.79 22.40 14.56
N GLY A 260 17.32 23.31 15.38
CA GLY A 260 16.61 24.51 15.83
C GLY A 260 15.40 24.23 16.74
N GLY A 261 15.40 23.10 17.44
CA GLY A 261 14.33 22.73 18.39
C GLY A 261 13.03 22.28 17.71
N LYS A 262 13.03 22.11 16.39
CA LYS A 262 11.87 21.65 15.62
C LYS A 262 12.06 20.19 15.24
N LYS A 263 11.20 19.32 15.76
CA LYS A 263 11.16 17.91 15.39
C LYS A 263 10.65 17.77 13.96
N LYS A 264 11.55 17.39 13.05
CA LYS A 264 11.25 17.09 11.66
C LYS A 264 11.63 15.65 11.33
N THR A 265 10.95 15.11 10.33
CA THR A 265 11.29 13.80 9.77
C THR A 265 11.79 14.00 8.36
N GLU A 266 12.89 13.35 8.02
CA GLU A 266 13.54 13.52 6.72
C GLU A 266 13.71 12.20 6.00
N ILE A 267 13.68 12.27 4.67
CA ILE A 267 14.01 11.18 3.76
C ILE A 267 15.01 11.71 2.73
N ILE A 268 16.18 11.07 2.62
CA ILE A 268 17.17 11.41 1.60
C ILE A 268 16.79 10.74 0.29
N ILE A 269 16.71 11.55 -0.77
CA ILE A 269 16.35 11.11 -2.11
C ILE A 269 17.57 11.25 -3.01
N LYS A 270 18.08 10.11 -3.49
CA LYS A 270 19.31 10.04 -4.29
C LYS A 270 19.08 10.03 -5.81
N THR A 271 17.85 9.76 -6.25
CA THR A 271 17.48 9.69 -7.66
C THR A 271 15.98 9.95 -7.83
N SER A 272 15.58 10.41 -9.02
CA SER A 272 14.16 10.53 -9.40
C SER A 272 13.37 9.23 -9.21
N LYS A 273 14.02 8.06 -9.30
CA LYS A 273 13.36 6.74 -9.10
C LYS A 273 12.82 6.52 -7.69
N TYR A 274 13.23 7.30 -6.70
CA TYR A 274 12.73 7.23 -5.31
C TYR A 274 11.43 8.01 -5.11
N ILE A 275 10.95 8.74 -6.11
CA ILE A 275 9.71 9.51 -6.05
C ILE A 275 8.88 9.18 -7.29
N THR A 276 7.60 8.86 -7.12
CA THR A 276 6.67 8.76 -8.24
C THR A 276 5.49 9.71 -8.05
N ILE A 277 5.15 10.47 -9.09
CA ILE A 277 3.97 11.34 -9.08
C ILE A 277 2.73 10.48 -9.32
N LEU A 278 1.76 10.63 -8.44
CA LEU A 278 0.49 9.93 -8.51
C LEU A 278 -0.43 10.69 -9.45
N LYS A 279 -0.80 10.04 -10.56
CA LYS A 279 -1.80 10.58 -11.49
C LYS A 279 -3.17 10.58 -10.81
N LYS A 280 -3.94 11.65 -10.99
CA LYS A 280 -5.34 11.69 -10.57
C LYS A 280 -6.08 10.66 -11.42
N LYS A 281 -6.85 9.75 -10.80
CA LYS A 281 -7.86 8.99 -11.55
C LYS A 281 -8.91 10.03 -11.96
N GLU A 282 -9.03 10.28 -13.26
CA GLU A 282 -10.23 10.92 -13.78
C GLU A 282 -11.37 9.94 -13.53
N ILE A 283 -12.31 10.34 -12.68
CA ILE A 283 -13.56 9.62 -12.54
C ILE A 283 -14.30 9.93 -13.84
N GLU A 284 -14.25 9.00 -14.81
CA GLU A 284 -15.24 9.01 -15.87
C GLU A 284 -16.59 8.79 -15.17
N ASN A 285 -17.36 9.87 -15.04
CA ASN A 285 -18.77 9.78 -14.70
C ASN A 285 -19.44 9.01 -15.83
N VAL A 286 -19.46 7.68 -15.73
CA VAL A 286 -20.41 6.88 -16.49
C VAL A 286 -21.75 7.14 -15.82
N GLU A 287 -22.45 8.15 -16.32
CA GLU A 287 -23.89 8.31 -16.09
C GLU A 287 -24.55 6.95 -16.39
N GLN A 288 -25.14 6.35 -15.36
CA GLN A 288 -26.08 5.24 -15.47
C GLN A 288 -27.45 5.71 -15.02
#